data_AF-A0A7Y6UBX5-F1
#
_entry.id   AF-A0A7Y6UBX5-F1
#
_cell.length_a   1.000
_cell.length_b   1.000
_cell.length_c   1.000
_cell.angle_alpha   90.00
_cell.angle_beta   90.00
_cell.angle_gamma   90.00
#
_symmetry.space_group_name_H-M   'P 1'
#
loop_
_entity.id
_entity.type
_entity.pdbx_description
1 polymer ?
#
loop_
_entity_poly.entity_id
_entity_poly.type
_entity_poly.pdbx_seq_one_letter_code
_entity_poly.pdbx_strand_id
1 'polypeptide(L)'
;EVTYDKTVHVIFPAEVRYVDLGSPDLIAGKADGAENIIRVKATVRNFPNETNMSVITEDGSFYTFNVKYAAEPLLLNVEMCDFIHDGSTVNRPNNAQEIYLKELGSESPMLV
;
A
#
# COMPACT_ATOMS: atom_id res chain seq x y z
N GLU A 1 -8.98 -5.25 -3.07
CA GLU A 1 -10.04 -5.58 -4.05
C GLU A 1 -10.78 -4.31 -4.42
N VAL A 2 -11.28 -4.19 -5.65
CA VAL A 2 -12.10 -3.05 -6.11
C VAL A 2 -13.28 -3.57 -6.95
N THR A 3 -14.31 -2.75 -7.12
CA THR A 3 -15.49 -3.08 -7.93
C THR A 3 -15.95 -1.87 -8.75
N TYR A 4 -16.84 -2.11 -9.72
CA TYR A 4 -17.41 -1.07 -10.57
C TYR A 4 -18.59 -0.34 -9.92
N ASP A 5 -19.35 -0.97 -9.02
CA ASP A 5 -20.59 -0.36 -8.49
C ASP A 5 -20.41 0.35 -7.15
N LYS A 6 -19.32 0.07 -6.44
CA LYS A 6 -18.99 0.61 -5.11
C LYS A 6 -17.60 1.23 -5.13
N THR A 7 -17.36 2.13 -4.19
CA THR A 7 -16.06 2.78 -3.99
C THR A 7 -15.39 2.15 -2.78
N VAL A 8 -14.10 1.83 -2.90
CA VAL A 8 -13.26 1.38 -1.79
C VAL A 8 -12.47 2.59 -1.27
N HIS A 9 -12.43 2.78 0.03
CA HIS A 9 -11.69 3.83 0.69
C HIS A 9 -10.43 3.25 1.31
N VAL A 10 -9.29 3.86 1.03
CA VAL A 10 -8.02 3.56 1.69
C VAL A 10 -7.68 4.74 2.58
N ILE A 11 -7.56 4.50 3.87
CA ILE A 11 -7.37 5.52 4.91
C ILE A 11 -5.94 5.40 5.41
N PHE A 12 -5.19 6.48 5.28
CA PHE A 12 -3.78 6.57 5.67
C PHE A 12 -3.63 7.31 7.01
N PRO A 13 -2.58 7.02 7.79
CA PRO A 13 -2.30 7.72 9.04
C PRO A 13 -1.85 9.17 8.82
N ALA A 14 -1.30 9.48 7.64
CA ALA A 14 -0.82 10.79 7.24
C ALA A 14 -1.44 11.26 5.91
N GLU A 15 -1.32 12.55 5.61
CA GLU A 15 -1.78 13.12 4.34
C GLU A 15 -1.12 12.41 3.15
N VAL A 16 -1.90 12.12 2.11
CA VAL A 16 -1.41 11.58 0.85
C VAL A 16 -0.83 12.69 -0.01
N ARG A 17 0.41 12.52 -0.46
CA ARG A 17 1.10 13.47 -1.34
C ARG A 17 1.19 13.00 -2.78
N TYR A 18 1.17 11.69 -3.00
CA TYR A 18 1.27 11.12 -4.34
C TYR A 18 0.49 9.81 -4.44
N VAL A 19 -0.12 9.58 -5.60
CA VAL A 19 -0.82 8.34 -5.96
C VAL A 19 -0.48 8.00 -7.39
N ASP A 20 -0.11 6.74 -7.63
CA ASP A 20 0.11 6.18 -8.95
C ASP A 20 -0.79 4.95 -9.18
N LEU A 21 -1.34 4.86 -10.38
CA LEU A 21 -2.20 3.75 -10.79
C LEU A 21 -1.55 3.02 -11.97
N GLY A 22 -1.32 1.72 -11.82
CA GLY A 22 -0.66 0.91 -12.83
C GLY A 22 -1.51 0.60 -14.06
N SER A 23 -2.80 0.95 -14.06
CA SER A 23 -3.72 0.73 -15.18
C SER A 23 -4.81 1.81 -15.23
N PRO A 24 -5.26 2.21 -16.45
CA PRO A 24 -6.46 3.04 -16.63
C PRO A 24 -7.77 2.34 -16.23
N ASP A 25 -7.74 1.03 -15.93
CA ASP A 25 -8.88 0.27 -15.40
C ASP A 25 -9.24 0.68 -13.95
N LEU A 26 -8.38 1.47 -13.31
CA LEU A 26 -8.61 2.08 -12.01
C LEU A 26 -8.80 3.59 -12.14
N ILE A 27 -9.67 4.12 -11.28
CA ILE A 27 -9.72 5.53 -10.97
C ILE A 27 -9.55 5.71 -9.48
N ALA A 28 -8.73 6.68 -9.10
CA ALA A 28 -8.52 7.04 -7.71
C ALA A 28 -8.51 8.55 -7.54
N GLY A 29 -8.91 9.00 -6.36
CA GLY A 29 -8.85 10.41 -6.00
C GLY A 29 -9.00 10.59 -4.49
N LYS A 30 -8.46 11.70 -3.97
CA LYS A 30 -8.66 12.08 -2.57
C LYS A 30 -10.16 12.23 -2.26
N ALA A 31 -10.53 11.89 -1.04
CA ALA A 31 -11.87 12.19 -0.54
C ALA A 31 -12.01 13.69 -0.30
N ASP A 32 -13.20 14.22 -0.58
CA ASP A 32 -13.44 15.66 -0.46
C ASP A 32 -13.37 16.07 1.03
N GLY A 33 -12.48 17.00 1.36
CA GLY A 33 -12.25 17.46 2.74
C GLY A 33 -11.42 16.51 3.62
N ALA A 34 -10.83 15.45 3.06
CA ALA A 34 -9.92 14.56 3.78
C ALA A 34 -8.67 14.23 2.96
N GLU A 35 -7.52 14.72 3.42
CA GLU A 35 -6.24 14.61 2.70
C GLU A 35 -5.55 13.26 2.86
N ASN A 36 -5.98 12.45 3.84
CA ASN A 36 -5.43 11.13 4.14
C ASN A 36 -6.30 9.97 3.64
N ILE A 37 -7.33 10.22 2.82
CA ILE A 37 -8.23 9.19 2.32
C ILE A 37 -8.23 9.17 0.79
N ILE A 38 -7.97 8.00 0.20
CA ILE A 38 -8.08 7.76 -1.24
C ILE A 38 -9.30 6.90 -1.53
N ARG A 39 -10.18 7.40 -2.38
CA ARG A 39 -11.28 6.66 -3.00
C ARG A 39 -10.76 5.94 -4.23
N VAL A 40 -10.92 4.63 -4.32
CA VAL A 40 -10.52 3.80 -5.46
C VAL A 40 -11.73 3.06 -6.01
N LYS A 41 -11.84 3.01 -7.32
CA LYS A 41 -12.94 2.34 -8.04
C LYS A 41 -12.44 1.75 -9.35
N ALA A 42 -13.06 0.67 -9.80
CA ALA A 42 -12.80 0.14 -11.14
C ALA A 42 -13.58 0.94 -12.19
N THR A 43 -12.95 1.29 -13.31
CA THR A 43 -13.58 1.97 -14.45
C THR A 43 -14.22 0.99 -15.43
N VAL A 44 -13.85 -0.30 -15.34
CA VAL A 44 -14.40 -1.40 -16.12
C VAL A 44 -14.78 -2.57 -15.22
N ARG A 45 -15.74 -3.39 -15.64
CA ARG A 45 -16.14 -4.61 -14.91
C ARG A 45 -15.21 -5.76 -15.26
N ASN A 46 -14.86 -6.58 -14.28
CA ASN A 46 -14.16 -7.86 -14.46
C ASN A 46 -12.87 -7.77 -15.29
N PHE A 47 -12.02 -6.76 -15.04
CA PHE A 47 -10.69 -6.75 -15.66
C PHE A 47 -9.93 -8.03 -15.23
N PRO A 48 -9.26 -8.74 -16.17
CA PRO A 48 -8.81 -10.11 -15.92
C PRO A 48 -7.50 -10.21 -15.14
N ASN A 49 -6.63 -9.20 -15.25
CA ASN A 49 -5.30 -9.21 -14.65
C ASN A 49 -5.24 -8.32 -13.41
N GLU A 50 -4.42 -8.70 -12.43
CA GLU A 50 -4.08 -7.78 -11.34
C GLU A 50 -3.29 -6.59 -11.89
N THR A 51 -3.47 -5.44 -11.27
CA THR A 51 -2.65 -4.24 -11.46
C THR A 51 -2.14 -3.76 -10.10
N ASN A 52 -1.47 -2.62 -10.05
CA ASN A 52 -0.96 -2.05 -8.82
C ASN A 52 -1.45 -0.62 -8.61
N MET A 53 -1.41 -0.21 -7.34
CA MET A 53 -1.53 1.19 -6.92
C MET A 53 -0.41 1.47 -5.93
N SER A 54 0.22 2.63 -6.04
CA SER A 54 1.25 3.09 -5.09
C SER A 54 0.86 4.43 -4.49
N VAL A 55 1.14 4.62 -3.20
CA VAL A 55 0.80 5.85 -2.46
C VAL A 55 2.00 6.30 -1.64
N ILE A 56 2.30 7.61 -1.68
CA ILE A 56 3.28 8.26 -0.80
C ILE A 56 2.56 9.26 0.07
N THR A 57 2.81 9.21 1.37
CA THR A 57 2.29 10.14 2.36
C THR A 57 3.33 11.19 2.75
N GLU A 58 2.89 12.27 3.40
CA GLU A 58 3.73 13.42 3.75
C GLU A 58 4.87 13.08 4.73
N ASP A 59 4.66 12.11 5.60
CA ASP A 59 5.66 11.55 6.52
C ASP A 59 6.74 10.72 5.81
N GLY A 60 6.63 10.53 4.49
CA GLY A 60 7.58 9.77 3.67
C GLY A 60 7.27 8.27 3.58
N SER A 61 6.16 7.79 4.16
CA SER A 61 5.76 6.39 4.04
C SER A 61 5.35 6.05 2.59
N PHE A 62 5.74 4.86 2.12
CA PHE A 62 5.46 4.36 0.78
C PHE A 62 4.64 3.07 0.85
N TYR A 63 3.45 3.06 0.25
CA TYR A 63 2.53 1.92 0.25
C TYR A 63 2.37 1.38 -1.18
N THR A 64 2.46 0.06 -1.34
CA THR A 64 2.16 -0.63 -2.61
C THR A 64 1.01 -1.61 -2.42
N PHE A 65 0.07 -1.61 -3.35
CA PHE A 65 -1.09 -2.50 -3.36
C PHE A 65 -1.16 -3.29 -4.65
N ASN A 66 -1.38 -4.60 -4.54
CA ASN A 66 -1.90 -5.39 -5.66
C ASN A 66 -3.43 -5.24 -5.68
N VAL A 67 -3.95 -4.82 -6.82
CA VAL A 67 -5.36 -4.50 -7.01
C VAL A 67 -5.98 -5.48 -7.99
N LYS A 68 -7.01 -6.18 -7.53
CA LYS A 68 -7.82 -7.10 -8.33
C LYS A 68 -9.29 -6.71 -8.29
N TYR A 69 -10.02 -7.01 -9.36
CA TYR A 69 -11.47 -6.85 -9.42
C TYR A 69 -12.18 -7.91 -8.57
N ALA A 70 -13.20 -7.51 -7.83
CA ALA A 70 -14.17 -8.39 -7.21
C ALA A 70 -15.57 -7.79 -7.40
N ALA A 71 -16.56 -8.57 -7.82
CA ALA A 71 -17.93 -8.05 -7.97
C ALA A 71 -18.46 -7.52 -6.62
N GLU A 72 -18.18 -8.25 -5.55
CA GLU A 72 -18.47 -7.87 -4.16
C GLU A 72 -17.18 -7.94 -3.33
N PRO A 73 -16.45 -6.81 -3.19
CA PRO A 73 -15.25 -6.76 -2.35
C PRO A 73 -15.60 -7.08 -0.90
N LEU A 74 -14.75 -7.86 -0.23
CA LEU A 74 -14.94 -8.20 1.18
C LEU A 74 -14.88 -6.96 2.08
N LEU A 75 -14.00 -6.02 1.74
CA LEU A 75 -13.80 -4.76 2.46
C LEU A 75 -14.01 -3.60 1.51
N LEU A 76 -14.72 -2.58 1.99
CA LEU A 76 -14.88 -1.29 1.31
C LEU A 76 -14.09 -0.17 1.99
N ASN A 77 -13.57 -0.41 3.19
CA ASN A 77 -12.72 0.52 3.92
C ASN A 77 -11.48 -0.25 4.36
N VAL A 78 -10.30 0.26 4.02
CA VAL A 78 -9.01 -0.34 4.35
C VAL A 78 -8.20 0.71 5.09
N GLU A 79 -7.93 0.47 6.36
CA GLU A 79 -7.12 1.35 7.20
C GLU A 79 -5.66 0.90 7.15
N MET A 80 -4.76 1.83 6.87
CA MET A 80 -3.33 1.61 6.90
C MET A 80 -2.78 2.00 8.27
N CYS A 81 -1.87 1.19 8.78
CA CYS A 81 -1.11 1.51 9.98
C CYS A 81 0.18 2.24 9.60
N ASP A 82 0.68 3.03 10.54
CA ASP A 82 1.98 3.67 10.43
C ASP A 82 3.08 2.63 10.69
N PHE A 83 3.89 2.34 9.67
CA PHE A 83 4.98 1.37 9.75
C PHE A 83 6.24 1.94 10.40
N ILE A 84 6.37 3.27 10.50
CA ILE A 84 7.56 3.95 11.03
C ILE A 84 7.52 3.94 12.57
N HIS A 85 6.33 3.88 13.17
CA HIS A 85 6.16 3.94 14.63
C HIS A 85 5.92 2.58 15.31
N ASP A 86 5.69 1.50 14.58
CA ASP A 86 5.32 0.20 15.21
C ASP A 86 6.51 -0.74 15.48
N GLY A 87 7.75 -0.21 15.51
CA GLY A 87 8.93 -0.74 16.22
C GLY A 87 9.43 -2.17 15.94
N SER A 88 8.69 -3.00 15.23
CA SER A 88 8.96 -4.41 15.00
C SER A 88 7.90 -4.94 14.04
N THR A 89 8.28 -5.32 12.81
CA THR A 89 7.93 -6.64 12.20
C THR A 89 7.84 -6.66 10.68
N VAL A 90 7.75 -5.56 9.92
CA VAL A 90 7.58 -5.72 8.45
C VAL A 90 8.12 -4.56 7.64
N ASN A 91 9.45 -4.49 7.52
CA ASN A 91 10.09 -3.86 6.36
C ASN A 91 11.32 -4.68 5.96
N ARG A 92 11.08 -5.90 5.47
CA ARG A 92 12.07 -6.58 4.64
C ARG A 92 11.89 -6.02 3.23
N PRO A 93 12.90 -5.38 2.62
CA PRO A 93 12.88 -5.11 1.20
C PRO A 93 12.52 -6.42 0.47
N ASN A 94 11.63 -6.38 -0.53
CA ASN A 94 11.31 -7.56 -1.35
C ASN A 94 12.53 -8.17 -2.06
N ASN A 95 13.70 -7.51 -2.00
CA ASN A 95 14.98 -8.01 -2.50
C ASN A 95 16.05 -8.16 -1.40
N ALA A 96 15.68 -8.14 -0.11
CA ALA A 96 16.58 -8.53 0.96
C ALA A 96 16.70 -10.05 0.93
N GLN A 97 17.75 -10.54 0.25
CA GLN A 97 18.25 -11.88 0.54
C GLN A 97 18.38 -12.00 2.05
N GLU A 98 17.72 -13.00 2.65
CA GLU A 98 17.91 -13.33 4.06
C GLU A 98 19.38 -13.67 4.28
N ILE A 99 20.17 -12.68 4.69
CA ILE A 99 21.43 -12.95 5.35
C ILE A 99 21.04 -13.56 6.69
N TYR A 100 21.00 -14.89 6.74
CA TYR A 100 20.97 -15.64 7.99
C TYR A 100 22.24 -15.29 8.76
N LEU A 101 22.19 -14.21 9.56
CA LEU A 101 23.19 -13.93 10.58
C LEU A 101 22.99 -14.95 11.70
N LYS A 102 23.38 -16.19 11.43
CA LYS A 102 23.49 -17.22 12.46
C LYS A 102 24.75 -16.90 13.25
N GLU A 103 24.54 -16.33 14.44
CA GLU A 103 25.49 -16.25 15.55
C GLU A 103 26.81 -15.49 15.26
N LEU A 104 26.75 -14.16 15.17
CA LEU A 104 27.87 -13.38 15.74
C LEU A 104 27.61 -13.28 17.24
N GLY A 105 28.29 -14.13 18.01
CA GLY A 105 28.35 -14.01 19.45
C GLY A 105 28.96 -12.66 19.83
N SER A 106 28.10 -11.71 20.21
CA SER A 106 28.45 -10.49 20.95
C SER A 106 29.64 -9.67 20.44
N GLU A 107 29.95 -9.68 19.14
CA GLU A 107 30.98 -8.79 18.58
C GLU A 107 30.39 -7.79 17.59
N SER A 108 30.80 -6.53 17.77
CA SER A 108 30.40 -5.43 16.89
C SER A 108 31.15 -5.53 15.57
N PRO A 109 30.48 -5.41 14.41
CA PRO A 109 31.13 -5.55 13.12
C PRO A 109 32.15 -4.42 12.91
N MET A 110 33.39 -4.78 12.58
CA MET A 110 34.40 -3.81 12.13
C MET A 110 34.19 -3.48 10.65
N LEU A 111 34.22 -2.19 10.33
CA LEU A 111 34.33 -1.70 8.95
C LEU A 111 35.74 -1.98 8.42
N VAL A 112 35.82 -2.62 7.25
CA VAL A 112 37.02 -2.66 6.39
C VAL A 112 36.81 -1.68 5.25
#